data_AF-A0A0S9N3N8-F1
#
_entry.id   AF-A0A0S9N3N8-F1
#
_cell.length_a   1.000
_cell.length_b   1.000
_cell.length_c   1.000
_cell.angle_alpha   90.00
_cell.angle_beta   90.00
_cell.angle_gamma   90.00
#
_symmetry.space_group_name_H-M   'P 1'
#
loop_
_entity.id
_entity.type
_entity.pdbx_description
1 polymer ?
#
loop_
_entity_poly.entity_id
_entity_poly.type
_entity_poly.pdbx_seq_one_letter_code
_entity_poly.pdbx_strand_id
1 'polypeptide(L)'
;MDLKTTSRRATLGAVTAAFLLAAATLPAHAQDDLILLEKERVTMYQNGGIGQDEQAAMRKTAKDWPLRIVFSERKDNEFAANVKLFVTDQRGAPMLLLDHAGPMTYAMLPAGKYRVTATKGGVTESREVMLDGKQGRDVYFHWAGKPKVDPWDGKPIGGAAAPG
;
A
#
# COMPACT_ATOMS: atom_id res chain seq x y z
N MET A 1 -77.78 3.95 -16.77
CA MET A 1 -77.33 2.58 -16.46
C MET A 1 -76.91 2.56 -15.01
N ASP A 2 -77.90 2.32 -14.15
CA ASP A 2 -77.77 2.04 -12.72
C ASP A 2 -77.30 0.60 -12.48
N LEU A 3 -76.64 0.34 -11.35
CA LEU A 3 -76.95 -0.73 -10.38
C LEU A 3 -75.94 -0.63 -9.20
N LYS A 4 -76.37 -0.12 -8.03
CA LYS A 4 -76.81 -0.86 -6.82
C LYS A 4 -75.72 -1.68 -6.08
N THR A 5 -75.33 -1.13 -4.92
CA THR A 5 -75.41 -1.70 -3.55
C THR A 5 -75.12 -3.21 -3.36
N THR A 6 -74.21 -3.55 -2.42
CA THR A 6 -74.52 -4.13 -1.08
C THR A 6 -73.27 -4.70 -0.40
N SER A 7 -73.00 -4.24 0.83
CA SER A 7 -72.03 -4.79 1.78
C SER A 7 -72.63 -5.94 2.61
N ARG A 8 -71.85 -6.97 2.98
CA ARG A 8 -72.17 -7.92 4.07
C ARG A 8 -70.91 -8.38 4.85
N ARG A 9 -70.79 -7.86 6.08
CA ARG A 9 -70.44 -8.47 7.39
C ARG A 9 -69.31 -9.55 7.44
N ALA A 10 -68.17 -9.30 8.08
CA ALA A 10 -67.86 -9.29 9.52
C ALA A 10 -67.67 -10.67 10.16
N THR A 11 -66.45 -10.93 10.67
CA THR A 11 -66.21 -11.69 11.91
C THR A 11 -64.87 -11.30 12.52
N LEU A 12 -64.92 -11.00 13.82
CA LEU A 12 -63.82 -10.78 14.76
C LEU A 12 -62.84 -11.96 14.81
N GLY A 13 -61.56 -11.66 15.00
CA GLY A 13 -60.54 -12.61 15.41
C GLY A 13 -59.33 -11.87 15.95
N ALA A 14 -59.39 -11.44 17.22
CA ALA A 14 -58.24 -10.92 17.95
C ALA A 14 -57.42 -12.10 18.50
N VAL A 15 -56.14 -12.19 18.13
CA VAL A 15 -55.13 -12.86 18.95
C VAL A 15 -53.88 -11.98 18.96
N THR A 16 -53.61 -11.43 20.14
CA THR A 16 -52.39 -10.76 20.54
C THR A 16 -51.20 -11.72 20.52
N ALA A 17 -50.10 -11.32 19.88
CA ALA A 17 -48.76 -11.78 20.23
C ALA A 17 -47.79 -10.60 20.06
N ALA A 18 -47.50 -9.93 21.17
CA ALA A 18 -46.46 -8.92 21.22
C ALA A 18 -45.10 -9.62 21.12
N PHE A 19 -44.49 -9.61 19.93
CA PHE A 19 -43.09 -10.00 19.77
C PHE A 19 -42.21 -8.79 20.10
N LEU A 20 -41.68 -8.77 21.32
CA LEU A 20 -40.55 -7.91 21.68
C LEU A 20 -39.32 -8.41 20.92
N LEU A 21 -39.01 -7.75 19.80
CA LEU A 21 -37.77 -7.99 19.07
C LEU A 21 -36.62 -7.35 19.85
N ALA A 22 -35.90 -8.16 20.63
CA ALA A 22 -34.64 -7.77 21.23
C ALA A 22 -33.63 -7.51 20.10
N ALA A 23 -33.28 -6.25 19.88
CA ALA A 23 -32.23 -5.86 18.95
C ALA A 23 -30.87 -6.27 19.55
N ALA A 24 -30.43 -7.50 19.27
CA ALA A 24 -29.06 -7.90 19.53
C ALA A 24 -28.14 -7.14 18.56
N THR A 25 -27.44 -6.13 19.08
CA THR A 25 -26.32 -5.50 18.39
C THR A 25 -25.24 -6.55 18.17
N LEU A 26 -25.14 -7.09 16.96
CA LEU A 26 -24.02 -7.94 16.59
C LEU A 26 -22.75 -7.09 16.61
N PRO A 27 -21.65 -7.55 17.24
CA PRO A 27 -20.37 -6.87 17.12
C PRO A 27 -19.95 -6.94 15.65
N ALA A 28 -19.63 -5.78 15.08
CA ALA A 28 -19.06 -5.70 13.74
C ALA A 28 -17.75 -6.49 13.73
N HIS A 29 -17.75 -7.67 13.09
CA HIS A 29 -16.51 -8.38 12.82
C HIS A 29 -15.73 -7.56 11.81
N ALA A 30 -14.57 -7.05 12.24
CA ALA A 30 -13.55 -6.53 11.35
C ALA A 30 -13.18 -7.65 10.37
N GLN A 31 -13.57 -7.50 9.11
CA GLN A 31 -13.06 -8.34 8.04
C GLN A 31 -11.61 -7.95 7.82
N ASP A 32 -10.70 -8.78 8.32
CA ASP A 32 -9.35 -8.84 7.78
C ASP A 32 -9.50 -9.35 6.33
N ASP A 33 -9.56 -8.41 5.39
CA ASP A 33 -9.43 -8.71 3.96
C ASP A 33 -8.06 -9.35 3.75
N LEU A 34 -8.03 -10.68 3.76
CA LEU A 34 -6.93 -11.46 3.21
C LEU A 34 -6.82 -11.07 1.73
N ILE A 35 -5.87 -10.18 1.42
CA ILE A 35 -5.47 -9.92 0.03
C ILE A 35 -4.86 -11.22 -0.48
N LEU A 36 -5.71 -12.07 -1.07
CA LEU A 36 -5.24 -13.16 -1.90
C LEU A 36 -4.62 -12.49 -3.12
N LEU A 37 -3.31 -12.20 -3.04
CA LEU A 37 -2.54 -11.73 -4.17
C LEU A 37 -2.58 -12.87 -5.19
N GLU A 38 -3.56 -12.82 -6.08
CA GLU A 38 -3.76 -13.88 -7.06
C GLU A 38 -2.45 -14.00 -7.84
N LYS A 39 -1.82 -15.17 -7.74
CA LYS A 39 -0.45 -15.44 -8.19
C LYS A 39 -0.21 -15.07 -9.66
N GLU A 40 -1.30 -14.98 -10.42
CA GLU A 40 -1.41 -14.56 -11.82
C GLU A 40 -1.16 -13.04 -12.05
N ARG A 41 -1.18 -12.21 -11.01
CA ARG A 41 -1.00 -10.74 -11.08
C ARG A 41 0.34 -10.28 -10.52
N VAL A 42 1.24 -11.21 -10.22
CA VAL A 42 2.60 -10.88 -9.75
C VAL A 42 3.41 -10.37 -10.93
N THR A 43 3.72 -9.07 -10.90
CA THR A 43 4.62 -8.45 -11.86
C THR A 43 6.03 -9.03 -11.72
N MET A 44 6.70 -9.34 -12.83
CA MET A 44 8.14 -9.65 -12.81
C MET A 44 8.91 -8.47 -12.22
N TYR A 45 9.75 -8.74 -11.21
CA TYR A 45 10.50 -7.70 -10.50
C TYR A 45 11.94 -8.13 -10.22
N GLN A 46 12.80 -7.14 -9.96
CA GLN A 46 14.14 -7.31 -9.42
C GLN A 46 14.25 -6.46 -8.16
N ASN A 47 14.73 -7.03 -7.06
CA ASN A 47 14.88 -6.35 -5.78
C ASN A 47 16.27 -6.62 -5.21
N GLY A 48 16.97 -5.57 -4.77
CA GLY A 48 18.32 -5.70 -4.26
C GLY A 48 19.05 -4.36 -4.18
N GLY A 49 20.36 -4.39 -4.33
CA GLY A 49 21.24 -3.21 -4.33
C GLY A 49 21.85 -2.93 -2.95
N ILE A 50 21.99 -3.94 -2.10
CA ILE A 50 22.64 -3.81 -0.79
C ILE A 50 24.14 -3.58 -0.99
N GLY A 51 24.75 -4.34 -1.91
CA GLY A 51 26.16 -4.21 -2.28
C GLY A 51 26.39 -3.31 -3.49
N GLN A 52 27.57 -2.69 -3.58
CA GLN A 52 27.91 -1.83 -4.73
C GLN A 52 27.88 -2.57 -6.07
N ASP A 53 28.36 -3.81 -6.12
CA ASP A 53 28.35 -4.64 -7.32
C ASP A 53 26.93 -4.97 -7.77
N GLU A 54 26.04 -5.26 -6.82
CA GLU A 54 24.64 -5.54 -7.07
C GLU A 54 23.93 -4.30 -7.62
N GLN A 55 24.17 -3.14 -7.01
CA GLN A 55 23.64 -1.88 -7.53
C GLN A 55 24.18 -1.59 -8.94
N ALA A 56 25.47 -1.86 -9.20
CA ALA A 56 26.06 -1.67 -10.51
C ALA A 56 25.43 -2.61 -11.54
N ALA A 57 25.20 -3.88 -11.18
CA ALA A 57 24.51 -4.86 -12.02
C ALA A 57 23.07 -4.42 -12.34
N MET A 58 22.32 -3.97 -11.34
CA MET A 58 20.97 -3.44 -11.54
C MET A 58 21.00 -2.19 -12.43
N ARG A 59 21.91 -1.25 -12.21
CA ARG A 59 22.03 -0.05 -13.06
C ARG A 59 22.32 -0.40 -14.53
N LYS A 60 23.04 -1.48 -14.81
CA LYS A 60 23.31 -1.94 -16.19
C LYS A 60 22.05 -2.39 -16.93
N THR A 61 21.07 -2.95 -16.23
CA THR A 61 19.80 -3.43 -16.84
C THR A 61 18.66 -2.43 -16.71
N ALA A 62 18.86 -1.31 -16.01
CA ALA A 62 17.83 -0.32 -15.66
C ALA A 62 16.97 0.17 -16.85
N LYS A 63 17.55 0.29 -18.05
CA LYS A 63 16.83 0.72 -19.25
C LYS A 63 15.71 -0.24 -19.67
N ASP A 64 15.81 -1.50 -19.28
CA ASP A 64 14.85 -2.55 -19.64
C ASP A 64 13.67 -2.61 -18.67
N TRP A 65 13.68 -1.79 -17.61
CA TRP A 65 12.66 -1.77 -16.56
C TRP A 65 11.79 -0.50 -16.63
N PRO A 66 10.48 -0.64 -16.89
CA PRO A 66 9.54 0.48 -16.95
C PRO A 66 9.40 1.25 -15.63
N LEU A 67 9.45 0.57 -14.49
CA LEU A 67 9.44 1.21 -13.17
C LEU A 67 10.71 0.86 -12.41
N ARG A 68 11.38 1.88 -11.88
CA ARG A 68 12.56 1.75 -11.03
C ARG A 68 12.34 2.55 -9.76
N ILE A 69 12.53 1.92 -8.62
CA ILE A 69 12.29 2.52 -7.31
C ILE A 69 13.61 2.48 -6.55
N VAL A 70 13.96 3.61 -5.94
CA VAL A 70 15.16 3.74 -5.11
C VAL A 70 14.75 4.28 -3.75
N PHE A 71 15.26 3.64 -2.71
CA PHE A 71 14.98 3.96 -1.32
C PHE A 71 16.23 4.48 -0.65
N SER A 72 16.11 5.63 0.02
CA SER A 72 17.17 6.19 0.85
C SER A 72 16.64 6.73 2.16
N GLU A 73 17.53 6.91 3.12
CA GLU A 73 17.27 7.57 4.39
C GLU A 73 18.41 8.50 4.76
N ARG A 74 18.17 9.36 5.77
CA ARG A 74 19.14 10.31 6.35
C ARG A 74 19.64 11.37 5.37
N LYS A 75 20.24 12.43 5.91
CA LYS A 75 20.69 13.58 5.08
C LYS A 75 21.76 13.22 4.04
N ASP A 76 22.51 12.13 4.24
CA ASP A 76 23.55 11.62 3.35
C ASP A 76 23.00 10.74 2.20
N ASN A 77 21.67 10.57 2.08
CA ASN A 77 21.02 9.68 1.09
C ASN A 77 21.52 8.23 1.19
N GLU A 78 21.73 7.75 2.41
CA GLU A 78 22.10 6.36 2.65
C GLU A 78 21.02 5.43 2.11
N PHE A 79 21.42 4.39 1.37
CA PHE A 79 20.50 3.43 0.79
C PHE A 79 19.70 2.69 1.88
N ALA A 80 18.37 2.64 1.72
CA ALA A 80 17.46 2.05 2.70
C ALA A 80 16.89 0.72 2.21
N ALA A 81 17.01 -0.33 3.02
CA ALA A 81 16.36 -1.63 2.79
C ALA A 81 15.23 -1.89 3.80
N ASN A 82 14.61 -3.07 3.80
CA ASN A 82 13.49 -3.43 4.68
C ASN A 82 12.34 -2.42 4.59
N VAL A 83 12.00 -2.03 3.36
CA VAL A 83 10.86 -1.17 3.06
C VAL A 83 9.67 -2.07 2.71
N LYS A 84 8.52 -1.85 3.34
CA LYS A 84 7.27 -2.46 2.87
C LYS A 84 6.81 -1.69 1.64
N LEU A 85 6.84 -2.32 0.48
CA LEU A 85 6.46 -1.76 -0.81
C LEU A 85 5.13 -2.33 -1.26
N PHE A 86 4.21 -1.47 -1.65
CA PHE A 86 2.94 -1.84 -2.26
C PHE A 86 2.69 -0.98 -3.50
N VAL A 87 2.51 -1.62 -4.65
CA VAL A 87 2.19 -0.96 -5.92
C VAL A 87 0.82 -1.41 -6.38
N THR A 88 -0.04 -0.44 -6.69
CA THR A 88 -1.39 -0.68 -7.22
C THR A 88 -1.58 0.04 -8.55
N ASP A 89 -2.46 -0.48 -9.39
CA ASP A 89 -2.95 0.25 -10.56
C ASP A 89 -3.94 1.36 -10.15
N GLN A 90 -4.36 2.16 -11.13
CA GLN A 90 -5.35 3.24 -10.96
C GLN A 90 -6.71 2.80 -10.39
N ARG A 91 -7.05 1.51 -10.43
CA ARG A 91 -8.28 0.93 -9.87
C ARG A 91 -8.06 0.38 -8.46
N GLY A 92 -6.86 0.51 -7.93
CA GLY A 92 -6.46 -0.05 -6.63
C GLY A 92 -6.10 -1.53 -6.69
N ALA A 93 -6.02 -2.14 -7.87
CA ALA A 93 -5.68 -3.55 -7.96
C ALA A 93 -4.18 -3.75 -7.66
N PRO A 94 -3.81 -4.76 -6.86
CA PRO A 94 -2.43 -4.95 -6.44
C PRO A 94 -1.58 -5.53 -7.58
N MET A 95 -0.42 -4.91 -7.82
CA MET A 95 0.52 -5.26 -8.90
C MET A 95 1.86 -5.81 -8.37
N LEU A 96 2.29 -5.30 -7.21
CA LEU A 96 3.50 -5.74 -6.51
C LEU A 96 3.34 -5.50 -5.01
N LEU A 97 3.69 -6.49 -4.19
CA LEU A 97 3.79 -6.37 -2.74
C LEU A 97 5.09 -7.03 -2.29
N LEU A 98 5.91 -6.30 -1.55
CA LEU A 98 7.15 -6.80 -0.96
C LEU A 98 7.28 -6.28 0.47
N ASP A 99 7.46 -7.18 1.44
CA ASP A 99 7.66 -6.77 2.85
C ASP A 99 9.08 -6.29 3.16
N HIS A 100 10.05 -6.68 2.31
CA HIS A 100 11.48 -6.39 2.50
C HIS A 100 12.13 -5.86 1.22
N ALA A 101 11.59 -4.76 0.69
CA ALA A 101 12.13 -4.12 -0.51
C ALA A 101 13.40 -3.30 -0.22
N GLY A 102 14.16 -3.07 -1.30
CA GLY A 102 15.25 -2.12 -1.38
C GLY A 102 16.65 -2.72 -1.24
N PRO A 103 17.68 -1.88 -1.43
CA PRO A 103 17.62 -0.43 -1.71
C PRO A 103 17.13 0.01 -3.09
N MET A 104 17.10 -0.91 -4.05
CA MET A 104 16.62 -0.71 -5.41
C MET A 104 15.60 -1.79 -5.73
N THR A 105 14.47 -1.40 -6.30
CA THR A 105 13.43 -2.34 -6.76
C THR A 105 12.93 -1.93 -8.13
N TYR A 106 13.02 -2.82 -9.10
CA TYR A 106 12.58 -2.61 -10.47
C TYR A 106 11.41 -3.53 -10.79
N ALA A 107 10.43 -3.05 -11.55
CA ALA A 107 9.21 -3.79 -11.86
C ALA A 107 8.82 -3.66 -13.33
N MET A 108 8.42 -4.78 -13.92
CA MET A 108 7.92 -4.88 -15.29
C MET A 108 6.43 -4.62 -15.34
N LEU A 109 6.04 -3.35 -15.43
CA LEU A 109 4.65 -2.93 -15.48
C LEU A 109 4.25 -2.45 -16.88
N PRO A 110 3.03 -2.78 -17.36
CA PRO A 110 2.49 -2.20 -18.58
C PRO A 110 2.37 -0.67 -18.51
N ALA A 111 2.24 -0.02 -19.66
CA ALA A 111 1.88 1.39 -19.71
C ALA A 111 0.57 1.63 -18.95
N GLY A 112 0.55 2.66 -18.10
CA GLY A 112 -0.56 2.88 -17.19
C GLY A 112 -0.24 3.85 -16.05
N LYS A 113 -1.23 4.08 -15.20
CA LYS A 113 -1.10 4.88 -13.97
C LYS A 113 -1.08 3.95 -12.77
N TYR A 114 -0.14 4.21 -11.86
CA TYR A 114 0.09 3.40 -10.67
C TYR A 114 0.32 4.29 -9.45
N ARG A 115 -0.05 3.77 -8.29
CA ARG A 115 0.35 4.30 -7.00
C ARG A 115 1.42 3.41 -6.40
N VAL A 116 2.54 4.00 -6.03
CA VAL A 116 3.65 3.36 -5.31
C VAL A 116 3.59 3.82 -3.87
N THR A 117 3.35 2.92 -2.94
CA THR A 117 3.31 3.17 -1.50
C THR A 117 4.46 2.44 -0.84
N ALA A 118 5.25 3.17 -0.05
CA ALA A 118 6.43 2.65 0.61
C ALA A 118 6.41 3.02 2.10
N THR A 119 6.64 2.03 2.96
CA THR A 119 6.66 2.21 4.42
C THR A 119 8.00 1.78 4.99
N LYS A 120 8.64 2.68 5.74
CA LYS A 120 9.91 2.44 6.44
C LYS A 120 9.81 2.96 7.87
N GLY A 121 10.10 2.11 8.85
CA GLY A 121 10.10 2.51 10.27
C GLY A 121 8.77 3.11 10.75
N GLY A 122 7.64 2.64 10.20
CA GLY A 122 6.30 3.14 10.51
C GLY A 122 5.87 4.40 9.73
N VAL A 123 6.78 5.03 8.98
CA VAL A 123 6.46 6.18 8.14
C VAL A 123 6.11 5.71 6.73
N THR A 124 4.90 6.03 6.27
CA THR A 124 4.40 5.67 4.94
C THR A 124 4.37 6.87 4.03
N GLU A 125 4.92 6.71 2.83
CA GLU A 125 4.83 7.69 1.75
C GLU A 125 4.20 7.07 0.51
N SER A 126 3.60 7.90 -0.34
CA SER A 126 3.02 7.45 -1.61
C SER A 126 3.38 8.40 -2.75
N ARG A 127 3.52 7.83 -3.95
CA ARG A 127 3.80 8.55 -5.20
C ARG A 127 2.91 8.00 -6.31
N GLU A 128 2.31 8.90 -7.07
CA GLU A 128 1.62 8.54 -8.32
C GLU A 128 2.64 8.53 -9.46
N VAL A 129 2.63 7.49 -10.29
CA VAL A 129 3.53 7.34 -11.44
C VAL A 129 2.74 6.97 -12.68
N MET A 130 3.08 7.61 -13.80
CA MET A 130 2.56 7.27 -15.12
C MET A 130 3.68 6.67 -15.96
N LEU A 131 3.46 5.46 -16.45
CA LEU A 131 4.33 4.76 -17.39
C LEU A 131 3.75 4.93 -18.79
N ASP A 132 4.50 5.57 -19.69
CA ASP A 132 4.06 5.87 -21.06
C ASP A 132 4.36 4.73 -22.06
N GLY A 133 5.02 3.66 -21.60
CA GLY A 133 5.45 2.52 -22.42
C GLY A 133 6.65 2.80 -23.31
N LYS A 134 7.28 3.99 -23.23
CA LYS A 134 8.42 4.40 -24.05
C LYS A 134 9.70 4.53 -23.25
N GLN A 135 9.61 5.13 -22.06
CA GLN A 135 10.75 5.36 -21.18
C GLN A 135 10.44 4.87 -19.77
N GLY A 136 11.39 4.19 -19.15
CA GLY A 136 11.23 3.78 -17.75
C GLY A 136 11.32 4.98 -16.80
N ARG A 137 10.61 4.91 -15.67
CA ARG A 137 10.49 5.99 -14.68
C ARG A 137 11.17 5.62 -13.38
N ASP A 138 11.94 6.57 -12.85
CA ASP A 138 12.52 6.48 -11.52
C ASP A 138 11.59 7.11 -10.48
N VAL A 139 11.37 6.39 -9.37
CA VAL A 139 10.62 6.85 -8.20
C VAL A 139 11.55 6.78 -6.99
N TYR A 140 11.68 7.90 -6.29
CA TYR A 140 12.55 8.00 -5.12
C TYR A 140 11.72 8.18 -3.86
N PHE A 141 12.08 7.43 -2.82
CA PHE A 141 11.59 7.64 -1.47
C PHE A 141 12.77 7.95 -0.56
N HIS A 142 12.59 8.98 0.27
CA HIS A 142 13.63 9.47 1.14
C HIS A 142 13.07 9.75 2.53
N TRP A 143 13.53 9.00 3.54
CA TRP A 143 13.11 9.20 4.93
C TRP A 143 14.19 9.88 5.75
N ALA A 144 13.81 10.54 6.85
CA ALA A 144 14.80 11.13 7.76
C ALA A 144 15.74 10.08 8.40
N GLY A 145 15.30 8.82 8.52
CA GLY A 145 16.04 7.74 9.18
C GLY A 145 16.21 7.98 10.69
N LYS A 146 16.80 7.01 11.40
CA LYS A 146 17.27 7.26 12.78
C LYS A 146 18.66 7.92 12.72
N PRO A 147 18.95 8.94 13.55
CA PRO A 147 20.30 9.49 13.65
C PRO A 147 21.33 8.39 13.93
N LYS A 148 22.50 8.44 13.29
CA LYS A 148 23.64 7.65 13.73
C LYS A 148 24.07 8.19 15.09
N VAL A 149 24.24 7.32 16.06
CA VAL A 149 24.75 7.68 17.39
C VAL A 149 26.03 6.90 17.65
N ASP A 150 27.00 7.55 18.28
CA ASP A 150 28.26 6.91 18.66
C ASP A 150 27.96 5.79 19.68
N PRO A 151 28.49 4.57 19.50
CA PRO A 151 28.21 3.45 20.40
C PRO A 151 28.69 3.63 21.85
N TRP A 152 29.66 4.53 22.08
CA TRP A 152 30.30 4.72 23.37
C TRP A 152 29.65 5.82 24.21
N ASP A 153 29.19 6.91 23.57
CA ASP A 153 28.61 8.07 24.28
C ASP A 153 27.17 8.42 23.89
N GLY A 154 26.61 7.75 22.87
CA GLY A 154 25.24 7.95 22.41
C GLY A 154 24.99 9.29 21.69
N LYS A 155 26.01 10.11 21.44
CA LYS A 155 25.85 11.40 20.78
C LYS A 155 25.63 11.21 19.27
N PRO A 156 24.86 12.11 18.61
CA PRO A 156 24.70 12.07 17.17
C PRO A 156 26.04 12.21 16.45
N ILE A 157 26.34 11.27 15.54
CA ILE A 157 27.53 11.35 14.70
C ILE A 157 27.20 12.24 13.50
N GLY A 158 27.97 13.32 13.28
CA GLY A 158 27.83 14.19 12.11
C GLY A 158 26.74 15.28 12.18
N GLY A 159 26.18 15.56 13.36
CA GLY A 159 25.32 16.72 13.59
C GLY A 159 26.04 17.78 14.43
N ALA A 160 26.04 19.03 14.00
CA ALA A 160 26.49 20.15 14.83
C ALA A 160 25.78 20.11 16.19
N ALA A 161 26.55 20.29 17.26
CA ALA A 161 26.01 20.40 18.61
C ALA A 161 24.87 21.43 18.62
N ALA A 162 23.73 21.05 19.22
CA ALA A 162 22.70 22.04 19.52
C ALA A 162 23.33 23.12 20.41
N PRO A 163 23.18 24.43 20.09
CA PRO A 163 23.55 25.46 21.05
C PRO A 163 22.71 25.26 22.31
N GLY A 164 23.38 25.22 23.46
CA GLY A 164 22.78 25.07 24.78
C GLY A 164 22.04 26.32 25.25
#